data_AF-A0A2P8W2F3-F1
#
_entry.id   AF-A0A2P8W2F3-F1
#
_cell.length_a   1.000
_cell.length_b   1.000
_cell.length_c   1.000
_cell.angle_alpha   90.00
_cell.angle_beta   90.00
_cell.angle_gamma   90.00
#
_symmetry.space_group_name_H-M   'P 1'
#
loop_
_entity.id
_entity.type
_entity.pdbx_description
1 polymer ?
#
loop_
_entity_poly.entity_id
_entity_poly.type
_entity_poly.pdbx_seq_one_letter_code
_entity_poly.pdbx_strand_id
1 'polypeptide(L)'
;MVASYIKALLPSGNPRWNAGKALGTATTVTYSFLKSVPGYYSSGSSERNGFQALTASQRTGVRNALAKWSEVANITFKEVPHFKLGTFESVGKMTFAAAKLPSNVGAWAYYPGGNKGGDTWFNTSSSANSNLSFGTKGFQRTLHEIGHAIGLEHSHDGTKLPSSTDSYQYTVMSYNRHPVMKNAYPVTPMLYDIATAQYLYGTNWSHNSGNNTYKWGNNATFVEAIWDGGGIDTIDASNQTRRAIINLNEGGYSSIGSYQGGNATNNLAIAFKAKIENAKGGSGNDVIYGNALNNSIHGNAGNDIIYGGAGNDRLEGGSGNDRIYGQSGNDFIDGGFGLDYMDGGSGIDTLDVRFWNSTYELNMVTGKTNFAGETAINFENVYTGNGNDKITGTAGNNLISTAGGNDTIYGGA
;
A
#
# COMPACT_ATOMS: atom_id res chain seq x y z
N MET A 1 -2.99 -9.84 -15.94
CA MET A 1 -3.68 -9.90 -14.64
C MET A 1 -4.47 -8.62 -14.35
N VAL A 2 -3.87 -7.42 -14.34
CA VAL A 2 -4.61 -6.17 -14.03
C VAL A 2 -5.88 -5.96 -14.89
N ALA A 3 -5.81 -6.24 -16.19
CA ALA A 3 -6.95 -6.11 -17.10
C ALA A 3 -8.16 -6.98 -16.72
N SER A 4 -7.97 -8.17 -16.15
CA SER A 4 -9.09 -9.02 -15.72
C SER A 4 -9.77 -8.48 -14.46
N TYR A 5 -9.02 -7.84 -13.56
CA TYR A 5 -9.59 -7.22 -12.36
C TYR A 5 -10.39 -5.96 -12.72
N ILE A 6 -9.83 -5.13 -13.60
CA ILE A 6 -10.54 -3.96 -14.15
C ILE A 6 -11.85 -4.40 -14.80
N LYS A 7 -11.81 -5.44 -15.65
CA LYS A 7 -13.02 -5.96 -16.31
C LYS A 7 -14.07 -6.45 -15.31
N ALA A 8 -13.67 -7.00 -14.17
CA ALA A 8 -14.59 -7.50 -13.16
C ALA A 8 -15.29 -6.40 -12.34
N LEU A 9 -14.72 -5.19 -12.33
CA LEU A 9 -15.30 -4.02 -11.64
C LEU A 9 -15.87 -2.98 -12.61
N LEU A 10 -15.97 -3.31 -13.90
CA LEU A 10 -16.52 -2.42 -14.93
C LEU A 10 -17.84 -2.96 -15.47
N PRO A 11 -18.96 -2.24 -15.25
CA PRO A 11 -20.23 -2.63 -15.81
C PRO A 11 -20.26 -2.42 -17.32
N SER A 12 -21.17 -3.13 -17.98
CA SER A 12 -21.44 -2.95 -19.41
C SER A 12 -21.72 -1.48 -19.73
N GLY A 13 -21.07 -0.95 -20.76
CA GLY A 13 -21.21 0.45 -21.18
C GLY A 13 -20.28 1.45 -20.46
N ASN A 14 -19.51 1.03 -19.44
CA ASN A 14 -18.54 1.86 -18.71
C ASN A 14 -19.09 3.23 -18.30
N PRO A 15 -20.20 3.28 -17.52
CA PRO A 15 -20.81 4.52 -17.06
C PRO A 15 -19.79 5.35 -16.28
N ARG A 16 -19.58 6.60 -16.71
CA ARG A 16 -18.63 7.53 -16.10
C ARG A 16 -19.06 8.97 -16.33
N TRP A 17 -18.60 9.88 -15.49
CA TRP A 17 -19.05 11.28 -15.53
C TRP A 17 -18.68 12.05 -16.79
N ASN A 18 -17.58 11.69 -17.44
CA ASN A 18 -17.14 12.27 -18.72
C ASN A 18 -17.43 11.34 -19.90
N ALA A 19 -18.60 10.68 -19.88
CA ALA A 19 -19.07 9.85 -20.99
C ALA A 19 -18.97 10.61 -22.32
N GLY A 20 -18.22 10.05 -23.28
CA GLY A 20 -17.90 10.69 -24.56
C GLY A 20 -16.46 11.23 -24.67
N LYS A 21 -15.70 11.30 -23.57
CA LYS A 21 -14.25 11.49 -23.60
C LYS A 21 -13.52 10.13 -23.65
N ALA A 22 -12.25 10.13 -24.05
CA ALA A 22 -11.41 8.95 -23.98
C ALA A 22 -11.31 8.43 -22.53
N LEU A 23 -11.16 7.12 -22.36
CA LEU A 23 -10.84 6.53 -21.05
C LEU A 23 -9.52 7.14 -20.53
N GLY A 24 -9.42 7.29 -19.22
CA GLY A 24 -8.25 7.93 -18.60
C GLY A 24 -8.30 9.46 -18.63
N THR A 25 -9.39 10.07 -19.11
CA THR A 25 -9.54 11.53 -19.11
C THR A 25 -9.96 12.01 -17.72
N ALA A 26 -9.26 13.04 -17.22
CA ALA A 26 -9.60 13.69 -15.95
C ALA A 26 -11.03 14.26 -15.95
N THR A 27 -11.61 14.43 -14.76
CA THR A 27 -12.96 14.97 -14.62
C THR A 27 -13.16 15.76 -13.34
N THR A 28 -14.12 16.70 -13.36
CA THR A 28 -14.58 17.45 -12.18
C THR A 28 -16.05 17.17 -11.95
N VAL A 29 -16.38 16.67 -10.76
CA VAL A 29 -17.74 16.30 -10.35
C VAL A 29 -18.16 17.17 -9.18
N THR A 30 -19.29 17.87 -9.32
CA THR A 30 -19.86 18.59 -8.18
C THR A 30 -20.68 17.66 -7.30
N TYR A 31 -20.61 17.83 -5.98
CA TYR A 31 -21.45 17.08 -5.05
C TYR A 31 -22.14 17.99 -4.03
N SER A 32 -23.25 17.50 -3.46
CA SER A 32 -23.98 18.22 -2.42
C SER A 32 -24.64 17.27 -1.42
N PHE A 33 -24.86 17.76 -0.21
CA PHE A 33 -25.61 17.07 0.83
C PHE A 33 -27.06 17.52 0.80
N LEU A 34 -27.98 16.59 0.55
CA LEU A 34 -29.38 16.95 0.36
C LEU A 34 -30.02 17.45 1.66
N LYS A 35 -30.88 18.46 1.53
CA LYS A 35 -31.78 18.95 2.59
C LYS A 35 -33.22 18.47 2.40
N SER A 36 -33.55 17.98 1.22
CA SER A 36 -34.85 17.42 0.86
C SER A 36 -34.68 16.44 -0.30
N VAL A 37 -35.67 15.55 -0.47
CA VAL A 37 -35.66 14.55 -1.55
C VAL A 37 -35.94 15.25 -2.90
N PRO A 38 -35.10 15.03 -3.94
CA PRO A 38 -35.32 15.60 -5.25
C PRO A 38 -36.66 15.21 -5.90
N GLY A 39 -37.22 16.12 -6.71
CA GLY A 39 -38.54 15.94 -7.32
C GLY A 39 -38.67 14.75 -8.29
N TYR A 40 -37.56 14.24 -8.83
CA TYR A 40 -37.55 13.09 -9.74
C TYR A 40 -37.74 11.73 -9.05
N TYR A 41 -37.77 11.69 -7.71
CA TYR A 41 -38.18 10.50 -6.98
C TYR A 41 -39.71 10.45 -6.85
N SER A 42 -40.30 9.31 -7.23
CA SER A 42 -41.73 9.07 -7.07
C SER A 42 -42.16 9.08 -5.59
N SER A 43 -43.42 9.37 -5.32
CA SER A 43 -43.95 9.52 -3.94
C SER A 43 -43.76 8.27 -3.07
N GLY A 44 -43.83 7.08 -3.65
CA GLY A 44 -43.66 5.80 -2.95
C GLY A 44 -42.22 5.25 -2.92
N SER A 45 -41.22 6.01 -3.35
CA SER A 45 -39.83 5.52 -3.40
C SER A 45 -39.21 5.39 -2.00
N SER A 46 -38.29 4.45 -1.83
CA SER A 46 -37.60 4.25 -0.54
C SER A 46 -36.82 5.49 -0.09
N GLU A 47 -36.31 6.29 -1.03
CA GLU A 47 -35.61 7.55 -0.76
C GLU A 47 -36.49 8.62 -0.10
N ARG A 48 -37.81 8.55 -0.28
CA ARG A 48 -38.77 9.42 0.42
C ARG A 48 -39.15 8.90 1.80
N ASN A 49 -38.99 7.61 2.05
CA ASN A 49 -39.36 7.03 3.32
C ASN A 49 -38.33 7.39 4.40
N GLY A 50 -38.72 8.19 5.39
CA GLY A 50 -37.82 8.55 6.50
C GLY A 50 -36.54 9.26 6.05
N PHE A 51 -36.65 10.18 5.08
CA PHE A 51 -35.54 11.03 4.65
C PHE A 51 -34.87 11.72 5.83
N GLN A 52 -33.53 11.72 5.84
CA GLN A 52 -32.70 12.42 6.80
C GLN A 52 -31.52 13.08 6.09
N ALA A 53 -31.30 14.37 6.39
CA ALA A 53 -30.06 15.05 6.02
C ALA A 53 -28.90 14.46 6.83
N LEU A 54 -27.72 14.33 6.21
CA LEU A 54 -26.54 13.82 6.89
C LEU A 54 -26.06 14.79 7.99
N THR A 55 -25.69 14.22 9.15
CA THR A 55 -25.08 14.96 10.25
C THR A 55 -23.72 15.54 9.85
N ALA A 56 -23.20 16.51 10.62
CA ALA A 56 -21.88 17.09 10.35
C ALA A 56 -20.76 16.02 10.28
N SER A 57 -20.76 15.06 11.21
CA SER A 57 -19.79 13.96 11.24
C SER A 57 -19.88 13.06 10.01
N GLN A 58 -21.09 12.66 9.62
CA GLN A 58 -21.30 11.86 8.40
C GLN A 58 -20.83 12.62 7.15
N ARG A 59 -21.11 13.93 7.05
CA ARG A 59 -20.63 14.76 5.94
C ARG A 59 -19.11 14.79 5.87
N THR A 60 -18.42 14.87 7.01
CA THR A 60 -16.95 14.75 7.07
C THR A 60 -16.47 13.39 6.57
N GLY A 61 -17.11 12.30 6.99
CA GLY A 61 -16.78 10.96 6.50
C GLY A 61 -16.92 10.81 4.98
N VAL A 62 -17.99 11.36 4.40
CA VAL A 62 -18.17 11.39 2.94
C VAL A 62 -17.07 12.19 2.24
N ARG A 63 -16.71 13.37 2.76
CA ARG A 63 -15.60 14.18 2.21
C ARG A 63 -14.29 13.42 2.22
N ASN A 64 -13.99 12.75 3.33
CA ASN A 64 -12.78 11.95 3.47
C ASN A 64 -12.75 10.81 2.44
N ALA A 65 -13.88 10.11 2.24
CA ALA A 65 -13.97 9.05 1.25
C ALA A 65 -13.82 9.57 -0.19
N LEU A 66 -14.42 10.72 -0.53
CA LEU A 66 -14.23 11.39 -1.82
C LEU A 66 -12.76 11.79 -2.05
N ALA A 67 -12.10 12.30 -1.00
CA ALA A 67 -10.68 12.60 -1.06
C ALA A 67 -9.85 11.35 -1.37
N LYS A 68 -10.13 10.21 -0.72
CA LYS A 68 -9.45 8.93 -1.00
C LYS A 68 -9.57 8.45 -2.45
N TRP A 69 -10.69 8.72 -3.12
CA TRP A 69 -10.81 8.45 -4.56
C TRP A 69 -10.02 9.45 -5.43
N SER A 70 -9.91 10.71 -4.99
CA SER A 70 -9.15 11.76 -5.70
C SER A 70 -7.64 11.60 -5.53
N GLU A 71 -7.19 10.98 -4.43
CA GLU A 71 -5.78 10.62 -4.22
C GLU A 71 -5.29 9.71 -5.35
N VAL A 72 -6.12 8.74 -5.78
CA VAL A 72 -5.68 7.65 -6.66
C VAL A 72 -6.00 7.86 -8.15
N ALA A 73 -6.97 8.72 -8.48
CA ALA A 73 -7.43 8.97 -9.85
C ALA A 73 -7.71 10.45 -10.10
N ASN A 74 -7.66 10.91 -11.36
CA ASN A 74 -7.88 12.31 -11.75
C ASN A 74 -9.36 12.73 -11.70
N ILE A 75 -9.97 12.59 -10.53
CA ILE A 75 -11.33 13.03 -10.23
C ILE A 75 -11.22 14.18 -9.23
N THR A 76 -11.73 15.36 -9.59
CA THR A 76 -11.86 16.48 -8.65
C THR A 76 -13.30 16.55 -8.16
N PHE A 77 -13.52 16.37 -6.85
CA PHE A 77 -14.84 16.57 -6.24
C PHE A 77 -15.00 17.97 -5.67
N LYS A 78 -15.99 18.72 -6.15
CA LYS A 78 -16.27 20.10 -5.71
C LYS A 78 -17.60 20.16 -4.94
N GLU A 79 -17.55 20.44 -3.65
CA GLU A 79 -18.78 20.64 -2.87
C GLU A 79 -19.51 21.92 -3.33
N VAL A 80 -20.82 21.82 -3.52
CA VAL A 80 -21.69 22.97 -3.82
C VAL A 80 -22.90 22.97 -2.89
N PRO A 81 -23.38 24.15 -2.46
CA PRO A 81 -24.56 24.23 -1.59
C PRO A 81 -25.85 23.79 -2.31
N HIS A 82 -25.93 24.06 -3.61
CA HIS A 82 -27.02 23.67 -4.51
C HIS A 82 -26.47 23.48 -5.93
N PHE A 83 -27.02 22.56 -6.71
CA PHE A 83 -26.59 22.34 -8.09
C PHE A 83 -27.03 23.48 -9.01
N LYS A 84 -26.10 23.99 -9.82
CA LYS A 84 -26.39 24.75 -11.05
C LYS A 84 -26.05 23.86 -12.25
N LEU A 85 -27.00 23.02 -12.67
CA LEU A 85 -26.87 22.17 -13.85
C LEU A 85 -26.57 23.04 -15.09
N GLY A 86 -25.56 22.67 -15.89
CA GLY A 86 -25.27 23.32 -17.18
C GLY A 86 -24.36 24.57 -17.14
N THR A 87 -23.57 24.77 -16.08
CA THR A 87 -22.43 25.72 -16.12
C THR A 87 -21.12 24.96 -16.37
N PHE A 88 -20.19 25.55 -17.12
CA PHE A 88 -18.96 24.92 -17.65
C PHE A 88 -18.01 24.26 -16.62
N GLU A 89 -18.28 24.35 -15.31
CA GLU A 89 -17.38 23.89 -14.24
C GLU A 89 -17.66 22.47 -13.70
N SER A 90 -18.71 21.78 -14.18
CA SER A 90 -19.06 20.44 -13.67
C SER A 90 -19.70 19.56 -14.75
N VAL A 91 -19.23 18.32 -14.89
CA VAL A 91 -19.82 17.33 -15.80
C VAL A 91 -20.95 16.50 -15.16
N GLY A 92 -21.18 16.66 -13.85
CA GLY A 92 -22.03 15.74 -13.10
C GLY A 92 -22.46 16.24 -11.72
N LYS A 93 -23.51 15.63 -11.17
CA LYS A 93 -24.01 15.91 -9.82
C LYS A 93 -24.00 14.62 -8.99
N MET A 94 -23.30 14.62 -7.87
CA MET A 94 -23.41 13.56 -6.86
C MET A 94 -24.17 14.07 -5.65
N THR A 95 -25.05 13.27 -5.07
CA THR A 95 -25.81 13.67 -3.88
C THR A 95 -25.67 12.67 -2.77
N PHE A 96 -25.74 13.15 -1.53
CA PHE A 96 -25.63 12.30 -0.34
C PHE A 96 -26.74 12.61 0.64
N ALA A 97 -27.45 11.57 1.06
CA ALA A 97 -28.52 11.64 2.05
C ALA A 97 -28.72 10.29 2.75
N ALA A 98 -29.59 10.26 3.76
CA ALA A 98 -30.05 9.02 4.36
C ALA A 98 -31.56 8.86 4.20
N ALA A 99 -32.02 7.61 4.13
CA ALA A 99 -33.43 7.26 4.08
C ALA A 99 -33.65 5.87 4.71
N LYS A 100 -34.90 5.51 5.00
CA LYS A 100 -35.27 4.17 5.45
C LYS A 100 -35.38 3.24 4.25
N LEU A 101 -34.27 2.60 3.92
CA LEU A 101 -34.18 1.62 2.83
C LEU A 101 -34.61 0.21 3.33
N PRO A 102 -34.83 -0.77 2.42
CA PRO A 102 -35.13 -2.15 2.81
C PRO A 102 -34.11 -2.71 3.83
N SER A 103 -34.56 -3.60 4.71
CA SER A 103 -33.79 -4.05 5.88
C SER A 103 -32.49 -4.77 5.54
N ASN A 104 -32.41 -5.39 4.35
CA ASN A 104 -31.22 -6.07 3.83
C ASN A 104 -30.23 -5.13 3.11
N VAL A 105 -30.56 -3.84 2.96
CA VAL A 105 -29.75 -2.86 2.25
C VAL A 105 -28.99 -1.98 3.25
N GLY A 106 -27.67 -1.94 3.14
CA GLY A 106 -26.83 -1.06 3.97
C GLY A 106 -26.83 0.38 3.48
N ALA A 107 -26.63 0.55 2.19
CA ALA A 107 -26.74 1.79 1.42
C ALA A 107 -26.91 1.38 -0.05
N TRP A 108 -27.17 2.34 -0.93
CA TRP A 108 -26.99 2.15 -2.38
C TRP A 108 -26.56 3.44 -3.04
N ALA A 109 -26.01 3.33 -4.23
CA ALA A 109 -25.73 4.45 -5.11
C ALA A 109 -26.13 4.14 -6.55
N TYR A 110 -26.37 5.21 -7.32
CA TYR A 110 -26.68 5.13 -8.73
C TYR A 110 -25.42 5.45 -9.56
N TYR A 111 -25.19 4.66 -10.62
CA TYR A 111 -24.11 4.89 -11.57
C TYR A 111 -24.16 6.29 -12.22
N PRO A 112 -23.01 6.82 -12.71
CA PRO A 112 -22.98 8.08 -13.45
C PRO A 112 -24.00 8.12 -14.60
N GLY A 113 -24.74 9.24 -14.70
CA GLY A 113 -25.69 9.50 -15.79
C GLY A 113 -27.17 9.53 -15.37
N GLY A 114 -28.01 10.12 -16.24
CA GLY A 114 -29.44 10.30 -15.97
C GLY A 114 -29.75 11.23 -14.78
N ASN A 115 -31.00 11.24 -14.34
CA ASN A 115 -31.45 12.16 -13.28
C ASN A 115 -30.97 11.79 -11.88
N LYS A 116 -30.75 10.50 -11.63
CA LYS A 116 -30.36 9.95 -10.33
C LYS A 116 -28.86 9.64 -10.23
N GLY A 117 -28.12 9.74 -11.33
CA GLY A 117 -26.73 9.31 -11.33
C GLY A 117 -25.93 10.03 -10.26
N GLY A 118 -25.10 9.30 -9.54
CA GLY A 118 -24.33 9.82 -8.42
C GLY A 118 -25.11 10.02 -7.11
N ASP A 119 -26.42 9.78 -7.07
CA ASP A 119 -27.17 9.84 -5.81
C ASP A 119 -26.79 8.64 -4.94
N THR A 120 -26.33 8.91 -3.72
CA THR A 120 -25.94 7.93 -2.72
C THR A 120 -26.81 8.06 -1.47
N TRP A 121 -27.41 6.93 -1.07
CA TRP A 121 -28.39 6.86 0.01
C TRP A 121 -27.94 5.90 1.11
N PHE A 122 -27.75 6.41 2.31
CA PHE A 122 -27.41 5.61 3.49
C PHE A 122 -28.67 5.12 4.20
N ASN A 123 -28.78 3.82 4.48
CA ASN A 123 -29.94 3.31 5.22
C ASN A 123 -29.91 3.77 6.69
N THR A 124 -30.94 4.48 7.13
CA THR A 124 -31.12 4.92 8.53
C THR A 124 -31.29 3.76 9.51
N SER A 125 -31.68 2.59 9.01
CA SER A 125 -31.85 1.37 9.83
C SER A 125 -30.53 0.62 10.09
N SER A 126 -29.43 1.02 9.45
CA SER A 126 -28.12 0.38 9.63
C SER A 126 -27.26 1.17 10.61
N SER A 127 -26.99 0.61 11.79
CA SER A 127 -26.14 1.24 12.81
C SER A 127 -24.73 1.60 12.31
N ALA A 128 -24.20 0.85 11.34
CA ALA A 128 -22.92 1.16 10.68
C ALA A 128 -22.89 2.55 10.02
N ASN A 129 -24.04 3.08 9.57
CA ASN A 129 -24.09 4.38 8.90
C ASN A 129 -24.09 5.57 9.89
N SER A 130 -24.18 5.31 11.19
CA SER A 130 -24.08 6.35 12.22
C SER A 130 -22.66 6.92 12.36
N ASN A 131 -21.64 6.14 11.99
CA ASN A 131 -20.24 6.50 12.09
C ASN A 131 -19.53 6.22 10.76
N LEU A 132 -19.14 7.29 10.07
CA LEU A 132 -18.43 7.24 8.80
C LEU A 132 -16.96 7.65 8.97
N SER A 133 -16.37 7.46 10.15
CA SER A 133 -14.94 7.73 10.40
C SER A 133 -14.05 6.61 9.87
N PHE A 134 -12.78 6.91 9.58
CA PHE A 134 -11.79 5.94 9.12
C PHE A 134 -11.78 4.65 9.97
N GLY A 135 -11.60 3.51 9.30
CA GLY A 135 -11.51 2.18 9.92
C GLY A 135 -12.86 1.57 10.32
N THR A 136 -13.97 2.27 10.12
CA THR A 136 -15.31 1.77 10.45
C THR A 136 -15.98 1.09 9.25
N LYS A 137 -16.96 0.22 9.52
CA LYS A 137 -17.84 -0.36 8.49
C LYS A 137 -18.57 0.71 7.67
N GLY A 138 -18.97 1.81 8.32
CA GLY A 138 -19.65 2.92 7.65
C GLY A 138 -18.74 3.62 6.65
N PHE A 139 -17.46 3.81 6.98
CA PHE A 139 -16.50 4.41 6.05
C PHE A 139 -16.18 3.50 4.87
N GLN A 140 -15.93 2.20 5.10
CA GLN A 140 -15.74 1.25 4.00
C GLN A 140 -16.97 1.21 3.07
N ARG A 141 -18.18 1.23 3.64
CA ARG A 141 -19.41 1.34 2.84
C ARG A 141 -19.47 2.65 2.07
N THR A 142 -19.04 3.75 2.66
CA THR A 142 -19.00 5.04 1.96
C THR A 142 -18.05 5.00 0.78
N LEU A 143 -16.86 4.39 0.92
CA LEU A 143 -15.96 4.15 -0.22
C LEU A 143 -16.64 3.32 -1.31
N HIS A 144 -17.31 2.23 -0.93
CA HIS A 144 -18.06 1.34 -1.83
C HIS A 144 -19.14 2.08 -2.63
N GLU A 145 -20.03 2.83 -1.95
CA GLU A 145 -21.10 3.55 -2.63
C GLU A 145 -20.57 4.65 -3.54
N ILE A 146 -19.48 5.32 -3.15
CA ILE A 146 -18.81 6.28 -4.05
C ILE A 146 -18.22 5.56 -5.26
N GLY A 147 -17.67 4.35 -5.09
CA GLY A 147 -17.23 3.48 -6.19
C GLY A 147 -18.30 3.30 -7.26
N HIS A 148 -19.52 2.93 -6.86
CA HIS A 148 -20.67 2.90 -7.77
C HIS A 148 -20.99 4.27 -8.38
N ALA A 149 -21.01 5.32 -7.56
CA ALA A 149 -21.30 6.68 -8.01
C ALA A 149 -20.24 7.26 -8.98
N ILE A 150 -19.07 6.63 -9.09
CA ILE A 150 -18.05 6.93 -10.11
C ILE A 150 -17.93 5.83 -11.19
N GLY A 151 -18.76 4.78 -11.16
CA GLY A 151 -18.87 3.83 -12.27
C GLY A 151 -18.32 2.43 -12.04
N LEU A 152 -17.89 2.07 -10.83
CA LEU A 152 -17.42 0.72 -10.52
C LEU A 152 -18.59 -0.21 -10.17
N GLU A 153 -18.57 -1.43 -10.65
CA GLU A 153 -19.53 -2.49 -10.35
C GLU A 153 -19.04 -3.39 -9.20
N HIS A 154 -19.96 -4.15 -8.61
CA HIS A 154 -19.59 -5.21 -7.68
C HIS A 154 -18.70 -6.26 -8.34
N SER A 155 -17.75 -6.80 -7.59
CA SER A 155 -16.85 -7.88 -8.01
C SER A 155 -17.51 -9.23 -8.32
N HIS A 156 -18.79 -9.38 -8.00
CA HIS A 156 -19.56 -10.61 -8.13
C HIS A 156 -20.74 -10.48 -9.09
N ASP A 157 -20.94 -9.28 -9.64
CA ASP A 157 -21.88 -9.00 -10.73
C ASP A 157 -21.15 -9.11 -12.07
N GLY A 158 -21.90 -9.35 -13.16
CA GLY A 158 -21.31 -9.44 -14.50
C GLY A 158 -20.13 -10.43 -14.59
N THR A 159 -18.94 -9.89 -14.90
CA THR A 159 -17.69 -10.67 -14.89
C THR A 159 -17.18 -10.83 -13.46
N LYS A 160 -17.24 -12.05 -12.92
CA LYS A 160 -16.95 -12.28 -11.50
C LYS A 160 -15.45 -12.47 -11.22
N LEU A 161 -14.98 -11.91 -10.11
CA LEU A 161 -13.68 -12.26 -9.54
C LEU A 161 -13.69 -13.70 -8.99
N PRO A 162 -12.56 -14.42 -9.03
CA PRO A 162 -12.39 -15.65 -8.27
C PRO A 162 -12.65 -15.44 -6.78
N SER A 163 -13.23 -16.42 -6.10
CA SER A 163 -13.55 -16.35 -4.67
C SER A 163 -12.35 -16.05 -3.77
N SER A 164 -11.14 -16.43 -4.18
CA SER A 164 -9.90 -16.11 -3.47
C SER A 164 -9.55 -14.61 -3.46
N THR A 165 -10.14 -13.84 -4.39
CA THR A 165 -9.85 -12.41 -4.57
C THR A 165 -11.10 -11.52 -4.48
N ASP A 166 -12.29 -12.12 -4.44
CA ASP A 166 -13.55 -11.41 -4.19
C ASP A 166 -13.72 -11.13 -2.69
N SER A 167 -13.00 -10.12 -2.19
CA SER A 167 -13.12 -9.66 -0.80
C SER A 167 -12.58 -8.24 -0.59
N TYR A 168 -12.88 -7.62 0.57
CA TYR A 168 -12.37 -6.27 0.88
C TYR A 168 -10.85 -6.12 0.93
N GLN A 169 -10.08 -7.21 0.88
CA GLN A 169 -8.62 -7.13 0.81
C GLN A 169 -8.16 -6.62 -0.56
N TYR A 170 -8.95 -6.88 -1.61
CA TYR A 170 -8.59 -6.57 -2.99
C TYR A 170 -9.47 -5.48 -3.59
N THR A 171 -10.73 -5.38 -3.16
CA THR A 171 -11.70 -4.39 -3.64
C THR A 171 -12.76 -4.08 -2.59
N VAL A 172 -13.04 -2.80 -2.36
CA VAL A 172 -14.17 -2.36 -1.53
C VAL A 172 -15.52 -2.69 -2.17
N MET A 173 -15.56 -3.05 -3.45
CA MET A 173 -16.76 -3.42 -4.21
C MET A 173 -17.23 -4.86 -3.96
N SER A 174 -16.46 -5.65 -3.23
CA SER A 174 -16.91 -6.98 -2.76
C SER A 174 -17.92 -6.85 -1.62
N TYR A 175 -18.70 -7.91 -1.39
CA TYR A 175 -19.49 -8.07 -0.17
C TYR A 175 -18.83 -8.98 0.87
N ASN A 176 -17.72 -9.63 0.50
CA ASN A 176 -17.06 -10.60 1.36
C ASN A 176 -15.93 -9.96 2.14
N ARG A 177 -15.84 -10.33 3.42
CA ARG A 177 -14.65 -10.04 4.25
C ARG A 177 -13.63 -11.15 4.03
N HIS A 178 -12.38 -10.77 3.74
CA HIS A 178 -11.29 -11.75 3.68
C HIS A 178 -11.00 -12.33 5.08
N PRO A 179 -10.73 -13.64 5.23
CA PRO A 179 -10.41 -14.26 6.52
C PRO A 179 -9.26 -13.58 7.27
N VAL A 180 -8.31 -12.99 6.55
CA VAL A 180 -7.15 -12.29 7.13
C VAL A 180 -7.51 -10.94 7.75
N MET A 181 -8.65 -10.34 7.41
CA MET A 181 -9.03 -9.00 7.90
C MET A 181 -9.93 -9.11 9.13
N LYS A 182 -9.41 -9.60 10.26
CA LYS A 182 -10.20 -9.67 11.51
C LYS A 182 -10.45 -8.26 12.05
N ASN A 183 -11.72 -7.89 12.23
CA ASN A 183 -12.18 -6.59 12.77
C ASN A 183 -11.66 -5.30 12.09
N ALA A 184 -10.97 -5.41 10.95
CA ALA A 184 -10.48 -4.26 10.19
C ALA A 184 -11.38 -3.95 8.99
N TYR A 185 -11.43 -2.69 8.56
CA TYR A 185 -12.12 -2.27 7.34
C TYR A 185 -11.18 -1.38 6.52
N PRO A 186 -11.19 -1.48 5.18
CA PRO A 186 -10.45 -0.59 4.31
C PRO A 186 -10.65 0.89 4.62
N VAL A 187 -9.55 1.64 4.63
CA VAL A 187 -9.53 3.11 4.79
C VAL A 187 -9.19 3.84 3.48
N THR A 188 -8.97 3.10 2.41
CA THR A 188 -8.73 3.58 1.04
C THR A 188 -9.50 2.70 0.04
N PRO A 189 -9.68 3.14 -1.22
CA PRO A 189 -9.84 2.21 -2.33
C PRO A 189 -8.70 1.18 -2.30
N MET A 190 -9.01 -0.08 -2.62
CA MET A 190 -8.04 -1.17 -2.61
C MET A 190 -7.51 -1.43 -4.03
N LEU A 191 -6.59 -2.38 -4.16
CA LEU A 191 -5.78 -2.60 -5.36
C LEU A 191 -6.56 -2.59 -6.69
N TYR A 192 -7.70 -3.29 -6.73
CA TYR A 192 -8.50 -3.38 -7.96
C TYR A 192 -9.39 -2.16 -8.17
N ASP A 193 -9.81 -1.52 -7.08
CA ASP A 193 -10.55 -0.27 -7.12
C ASP A 193 -9.71 0.85 -7.74
N ILE A 194 -8.45 0.96 -7.28
CA ILE A 194 -7.47 1.93 -7.76
C ILE A 194 -7.24 1.73 -9.26
N ALA A 195 -6.93 0.50 -9.69
CA ALA A 195 -6.70 0.19 -11.10
C ALA A 195 -7.90 0.55 -11.98
N THR A 196 -9.11 0.29 -11.48
CA THR A 196 -10.36 0.55 -12.24
C THR A 196 -10.69 2.04 -12.31
N ALA A 197 -10.53 2.77 -11.20
CA ALA A 197 -10.73 4.22 -11.19
C ALA A 197 -9.71 4.94 -12.07
N GLN A 198 -8.44 4.52 -12.03
CA GLN A 198 -7.39 5.05 -12.91
C GLN A 198 -7.66 4.73 -14.38
N TYR A 199 -8.21 3.56 -14.69
CA TYR A 199 -8.62 3.23 -16.05
C TYR A 199 -9.74 4.14 -16.57
N LEU A 200 -10.74 4.45 -15.73
CA LEU A 200 -11.85 5.32 -16.11
C LEU A 200 -11.42 6.79 -16.25
N TYR A 201 -10.65 7.31 -15.29
CA TYR A 201 -10.45 8.75 -15.11
C TYR A 201 -9.00 9.22 -15.23
N GLY A 202 -8.05 8.30 -15.31
CA GLY A 202 -6.63 8.60 -15.39
C GLY A 202 -5.99 8.60 -14.01
N THR A 203 -4.68 8.41 -14.01
CA THR A 203 -3.86 8.29 -12.80
C THR A 203 -3.47 9.66 -12.24
N ASN A 204 -3.64 9.86 -10.93
CA ASN A 204 -3.20 11.07 -10.25
C ASN A 204 -1.74 10.97 -9.80
N TRP A 205 -0.83 11.27 -10.71
CA TRP A 205 0.62 11.28 -10.45
C TRP A 205 1.09 12.44 -9.56
N SER A 206 0.22 13.41 -9.24
CA SER A 206 0.58 14.53 -8.36
C SER A 206 0.38 14.21 -6.88
N HIS A 207 -0.37 13.16 -6.56
CA HIS A 207 -0.54 12.73 -5.18
C HIS A 207 0.76 12.14 -4.67
N ASN A 208 1.25 12.64 -3.54
CA ASN A 208 2.45 12.10 -2.88
C ASN A 208 3.69 12.04 -3.79
N SER A 209 3.82 12.94 -4.76
CA SER A 209 4.85 12.87 -5.80
C SER A 209 6.28 13.26 -5.37
N GLY A 210 6.57 13.20 -4.08
CA GLY A 210 7.90 13.43 -3.52
C GLY A 210 8.13 12.52 -2.33
N ASN A 211 9.34 12.46 -1.81
CA ASN A 211 9.74 11.47 -0.82
C ASN A 211 8.82 11.43 0.40
N ASN A 212 8.18 10.29 0.63
CA ASN A 212 7.18 10.09 1.66
C ASN A 212 7.54 8.92 2.58
N THR A 213 7.09 9.02 3.83
CA THR A 213 7.25 7.96 4.83
C THR A 213 5.88 7.53 5.31
N TYR A 214 5.55 6.27 5.06
CA TYR A 214 4.32 5.62 5.48
C TYR A 214 4.54 4.92 6.82
N LYS A 215 3.82 5.38 7.86
CA LYS A 215 3.98 4.90 9.24
C LYS A 215 2.63 4.76 9.93
N TRP A 216 2.50 3.73 10.76
CA TRP A 216 1.27 3.38 11.45
C TRP A 216 1.45 3.38 12.96
N GLY A 217 0.34 3.40 13.72
CA GLY A 217 0.40 3.18 15.16
C GLY A 217 1.00 1.81 15.50
N ASN A 218 1.67 1.70 16.64
CA ASN A 218 2.25 0.44 17.10
C ASN A 218 1.16 -0.64 17.20
N ASN A 219 1.34 -1.74 16.46
CA ASN A 219 0.42 -2.87 16.37
C ASN A 219 -1.04 -2.46 16.07
N ALA A 220 -1.22 -1.37 15.31
CA ALA A 220 -2.54 -0.85 14.95
C ALA A 220 -3.27 -1.81 13.99
N THR A 221 -4.59 -1.85 14.09
CA THR A 221 -5.43 -2.55 13.11
C THR A 221 -5.85 -1.57 12.01
N PHE A 222 -5.41 -1.82 10.78
CA PHE A 222 -5.80 -1.06 9.59
C PHE A 222 -5.90 -1.99 8.38
N VAL A 223 -6.49 -1.49 7.28
CA VAL A 223 -6.41 -2.10 5.94
C VAL A 223 -6.36 -0.97 4.93
N GLU A 224 -5.35 -0.93 4.08
CA GLU A 224 -5.22 0.10 3.04
C GLU A 224 -4.37 -0.36 1.85
N ALA A 225 -4.42 0.43 0.78
CA ALA A 225 -3.52 0.34 -0.35
C ALA A 225 -2.84 1.69 -0.58
N ILE A 226 -1.51 1.71 -0.66
CA ILE A 226 -0.74 2.89 -1.00
C ILE A 226 -0.86 3.16 -2.49
N TRP A 227 -1.26 4.38 -2.83
CA TRP A 227 -0.98 4.98 -4.13
C TRP A 227 0.03 6.09 -3.90
N ASP A 228 1.10 6.08 -4.68
CA ASP A 228 2.16 7.07 -4.64
C ASP A 228 2.49 7.51 -6.08
N GLY A 229 2.57 8.83 -6.30
CA GLY A 229 2.81 9.44 -7.59
C GLY A 229 4.29 9.46 -8.00
N GLY A 230 5.20 9.18 -7.08
CA GLY A 230 6.64 9.08 -7.29
C GLY A 230 7.44 9.75 -6.19
N GLY A 231 8.75 9.55 -6.18
CA GLY A 231 9.59 9.99 -5.08
C GLY A 231 10.60 8.90 -4.77
N ILE A 232 11.20 9.01 -3.58
CA ILE A 232 11.92 7.92 -2.92
C ILE A 232 11.22 7.70 -1.58
N ASP A 233 10.46 6.63 -1.50
CA ASP A 233 9.43 6.45 -0.48
C ASP A 233 9.77 5.31 0.46
N THR A 234 9.28 5.40 1.69
CA THR A 234 9.65 4.49 2.78
C THR A 234 8.43 3.90 3.47
N ILE A 235 8.35 2.58 3.54
CA ILE A 235 7.50 1.88 4.52
C ILE A 235 8.27 1.80 5.84
N ASP A 236 7.81 2.51 6.86
CA ASP A 236 8.46 2.60 8.17
C ASP A 236 7.67 1.82 9.23
N ALA A 237 8.12 0.58 9.49
CA ALA A 237 7.62 -0.27 10.57
C ALA A 237 8.48 -0.22 11.85
N SER A 238 9.38 0.78 12.00
CA SER A 238 10.32 0.88 13.13
C SER A 238 9.67 0.91 14.53
N ASN A 239 8.40 1.30 14.62
CA ASN A 239 7.68 1.31 15.89
C ASN A 239 6.88 0.04 16.17
N GLN A 240 6.96 -0.97 15.31
CA GLN A 240 6.27 -2.24 15.49
C GLN A 240 7.12 -3.14 16.39
N THR A 241 6.50 -3.70 17.43
CA THR A 241 7.16 -4.65 18.34
C THR A 241 6.91 -6.11 17.99
N ARG A 242 6.01 -6.35 17.02
CA ARG A 242 5.72 -7.67 16.47
C ARG A 242 6.37 -7.77 15.10
N ARG A 243 6.62 -9.01 14.68
CA ARG A 243 7.09 -9.31 13.32
C ARG A 243 6.27 -8.57 12.26
N ALA A 244 6.97 -7.85 11.40
CA ALA A 244 6.50 -7.30 10.15
C ALA A 244 6.90 -8.19 8.98
N ILE A 245 6.03 -8.27 7.97
CA ILE A 245 6.38 -8.80 6.66
C ILE A 245 6.17 -7.66 5.69
N ILE A 246 7.26 -7.09 5.17
CA ILE A 246 7.25 -5.95 4.26
C ILE A 246 7.59 -6.44 2.86
N ASN A 247 6.76 -6.08 1.88
CA ASN A 247 6.97 -6.38 0.47
C ASN A 247 6.82 -5.09 -0.32
N LEU A 248 7.93 -4.63 -0.93
CA LEU A 248 8.01 -3.39 -1.70
C LEU A 248 7.54 -3.53 -3.16
N ASN A 249 7.14 -4.72 -3.59
CA ASN A 249 6.69 -4.95 -4.97
C ASN A 249 5.30 -4.36 -5.20
N GLU A 250 5.09 -3.75 -6.37
CA GLU A 250 3.76 -3.31 -6.80
C GLU A 250 2.77 -4.49 -6.84
N GLY A 251 1.54 -4.25 -6.39
CA GLY A 251 0.54 -5.31 -6.21
C GLY A 251 0.84 -6.29 -5.07
N GLY A 252 1.97 -6.13 -4.38
CA GLY A 252 2.37 -6.89 -3.21
C GLY A 252 1.56 -6.52 -1.97
N TYR A 253 1.53 -7.44 -1.01
CA TYR A 253 0.91 -7.25 0.29
C TYR A 253 1.94 -7.39 1.41
N SER A 254 1.80 -6.53 2.40
CA SER A 254 2.60 -6.49 3.62
C SER A 254 1.71 -6.72 4.84
N SER A 255 2.30 -7.34 5.87
CA SER A 255 1.71 -7.50 7.20
C SER A 255 2.43 -6.59 8.19
N ILE A 256 1.84 -5.44 8.51
CA ILE A 256 2.44 -4.45 9.41
C ILE A 256 1.71 -4.49 10.76
N GLY A 257 2.44 -4.78 11.84
CA GLY A 257 1.90 -4.81 13.20
C GLY A 257 0.91 -5.96 13.48
N SER A 258 0.93 -7.02 12.66
CA SER A 258 -0.14 -8.03 12.62
C SER A 258 0.28 -9.49 12.75
N TYR A 259 1.57 -9.81 12.71
CA TYR A 259 2.00 -11.22 12.78
C TYR A 259 1.69 -11.83 14.17
N GLN A 260 0.90 -12.91 14.17
CA GLN A 260 0.52 -13.72 15.35
C GLN A 260 0.04 -12.90 16.57
N GLY A 261 -1.11 -12.21 16.44
CA GLY A 261 -1.64 -11.42 17.56
C GLY A 261 -3.07 -10.88 17.43
N GLY A 262 -3.86 -11.38 16.49
CA GLY A 262 -5.29 -11.06 16.37
C GLY A 262 -5.66 -9.87 15.47
N ASN A 263 -4.69 -9.16 14.91
CA ASN A 263 -4.90 -8.08 13.92
C ASN A 263 -5.03 -8.63 12.50
N ALA A 264 -5.41 -7.76 11.56
CA ALA A 264 -5.48 -8.11 10.15
C ALA A 264 -4.08 -8.37 9.56
N THR A 265 -3.83 -9.53 8.95
CA THR A 265 -2.61 -9.78 8.16
C THR A 265 -2.82 -9.37 6.71
N ASN A 266 -1.73 -9.16 5.96
CA ASN A 266 -1.77 -8.62 4.59
C ASN A 266 -2.61 -7.34 4.52
N ASN A 267 -2.42 -6.48 5.53
CA ASN A 267 -3.21 -5.28 5.77
C ASN A 267 -2.75 -4.07 4.96
N LEU A 268 -1.59 -4.13 4.33
CA LEU A 268 -1.08 -3.06 3.47
C LEU A 268 -0.83 -3.61 2.08
N ALA A 269 -1.38 -2.97 1.06
CA ALA A 269 -1.05 -3.23 -0.34
C ALA A 269 -0.29 -2.07 -0.96
N ILE A 270 0.51 -2.32 -2.00
CA ILE A 270 1.05 -1.27 -2.87
C ILE A 270 0.28 -1.33 -4.19
N ALA A 271 -0.31 -0.21 -4.61
CA ALA A 271 -1.06 -0.12 -5.87
C ALA A 271 -0.20 -0.51 -7.08
N PHE A 272 -0.83 -1.04 -8.13
CA PHE A 272 -0.15 -1.22 -9.41
C PHE A 272 0.41 0.11 -9.91
N LYS A 273 1.64 0.09 -10.39
CA LYS A 273 2.49 1.19 -10.86
C LYS A 273 3.00 2.15 -9.78
N ALA A 274 2.56 2.00 -8.52
CA ALA A 274 3.19 2.71 -7.42
C ALA A 274 4.54 2.06 -7.12
N LYS A 275 5.53 2.89 -6.77
CA LYS A 275 6.89 2.46 -6.44
C LYS A 275 7.17 2.88 -5.00
N ILE A 276 7.78 1.98 -4.25
CA ILE A 276 8.27 2.23 -2.90
C ILE A 276 9.68 1.65 -2.85
N GLU A 277 10.65 2.48 -2.49
CA GLU A 277 12.07 2.14 -2.58
C GLU A 277 12.61 1.59 -1.27
N ASN A 278 12.09 2.04 -0.12
CA ASN A 278 12.75 1.80 1.17
C ASN A 278 11.83 1.11 2.17
N ALA A 279 12.46 0.37 3.08
CA ALA A 279 11.79 -0.30 4.18
C ALA A 279 12.58 -0.18 5.48
N LYS A 280 11.85 -0.08 6.59
CA LYS A 280 12.40 -0.26 7.94
C LYS A 280 11.56 -1.29 8.68
N GLY A 281 12.19 -2.37 9.12
CA GLY A 281 11.63 -3.31 10.10
C GLY A 281 11.44 -2.66 11.47
N GLY A 282 10.90 -3.41 12.42
CA GLY A 282 10.65 -3.03 13.80
C GLY A 282 11.66 -3.66 14.76
N SER A 283 11.19 -4.04 15.95
CA SER A 283 11.99 -4.77 16.95
C SER A 283 11.68 -6.27 17.00
N GLY A 284 10.97 -6.78 16.00
CA GLY A 284 10.58 -8.18 15.88
C GLY A 284 11.40 -8.88 14.81
N ASN A 285 11.29 -10.20 14.71
CA ASN A 285 11.99 -10.98 13.68
C ASN A 285 11.27 -10.83 12.34
N ASP A 286 11.70 -9.88 11.53
CA ASP A 286 10.98 -9.40 10.36
C ASP A 286 11.35 -10.16 9.08
N VAL A 287 10.53 -9.95 8.05
CA VAL A 287 10.88 -10.35 6.68
C VAL A 287 10.64 -9.18 5.76
N ILE A 288 11.67 -8.79 5.03
CA ILE A 288 11.61 -7.65 4.13
C ILE A 288 12.02 -8.12 2.73
N TYR A 289 11.12 -7.90 1.78
CA TYR A 289 11.35 -8.11 0.35
C TYR A 289 11.42 -6.75 -0.33
N GLY A 290 12.59 -6.42 -0.86
CA GLY A 290 12.76 -5.33 -1.82
C GLY A 290 12.12 -5.65 -3.16
N ASN A 291 12.48 -4.89 -4.18
CA ASN A 291 11.90 -4.99 -5.52
C ASN A 291 13.00 -4.89 -6.59
N ALA A 292 12.69 -4.34 -7.76
CA ALA A 292 13.64 -4.21 -8.88
C ALA A 292 14.32 -2.82 -8.94
N LEU A 293 14.08 -1.98 -7.93
CA LEU A 293 14.66 -0.66 -7.78
C LEU A 293 15.79 -0.75 -6.77
N ASN A 294 16.68 0.24 -6.76
CA ASN A 294 17.65 0.38 -5.68
C ASN A 294 16.92 0.65 -4.35
N ASN A 295 17.03 -0.27 -3.41
CA ASN A 295 16.34 -0.21 -2.12
C ASN A 295 17.29 0.18 -0.98
N SER A 296 16.78 0.94 0.00
CA SER A 296 17.42 1.09 1.31
C SER A 296 16.58 0.35 2.35
N ILE A 297 17.11 -0.75 2.88
CA ILE A 297 16.40 -1.64 3.79
C ILE A 297 17.17 -1.77 5.11
N HIS A 298 16.46 -1.54 6.21
CA HIS A 298 16.98 -1.73 7.57
C HIS A 298 16.10 -2.72 8.33
N GLY A 299 16.66 -3.84 8.80
CA GLY A 299 15.97 -4.80 9.68
C GLY A 299 15.67 -4.21 11.05
N ASN A 300 16.63 -3.46 11.59
CA ASN A 300 16.67 -2.89 12.94
C ASN A 300 16.96 -3.95 14.00
N ALA A 301 16.01 -4.33 14.84
CA ALA A 301 16.29 -5.26 15.93
C ALA A 301 15.46 -6.53 15.78
N GLY A 302 16.04 -7.68 16.06
CA GLY A 302 15.39 -8.96 15.81
C GLY A 302 16.28 -9.82 14.93
N ASN A 303 15.89 -11.08 14.73
CA ASN A 303 16.53 -11.95 13.76
C ASN A 303 15.76 -11.82 12.44
N ASP A 304 16.24 -10.97 11.56
CA ASP A 304 15.55 -10.53 10.36
C ASP A 304 15.92 -11.36 9.14
N ILE A 305 15.05 -11.35 8.14
CA ILE A 305 15.34 -11.90 6.81
C ILE A 305 15.12 -10.78 5.79
N ILE A 306 16.19 -10.39 5.11
CA ILE A 306 16.20 -9.31 4.13
C ILE A 306 16.55 -9.87 2.75
N TYR A 307 15.69 -9.60 1.78
CA TYR A 307 15.89 -9.89 0.37
C TYR A 307 15.96 -8.56 -0.37
N GLY A 308 17.13 -8.15 -0.87
CA GLY A 308 17.33 -6.93 -1.65
C GLY A 308 16.52 -6.96 -2.94
N GLY A 309 16.80 -7.95 -3.78
CA GLY A 309 16.03 -8.18 -5.00
C GLY A 309 16.87 -7.88 -6.22
N ALA A 310 16.40 -7.00 -7.10
CA ALA A 310 17.20 -6.50 -8.19
C ALA A 310 17.45 -5.01 -8.00
N GLY A 311 18.61 -4.52 -8.42
CA GLY A 311 19.00 -3.13 -8.18
C GLY A 311 20.28 -3.09 -7.35
N ASN A 312 20.82 -1.89 -7.16
CA ASN A 312 21.97 -1.72 -6.29
C ASN A 312 21.46 -1.31 -4.91
N ASP A 313 21.34 -2.27 -4.01
CA ASP A 313 20.67 -2.12 -2.74
C ASP A 313 21.62 -1.74 -1.61
N ARG A 314 21.09 -1.09 -0.58
CA ARG A 314 21.74 -0.90 0.71
C ARG A 314 20.95 -1.64 1.78
N LEU A 315 21.53 -2.69 2.33
CA LEU A 315 20.90 -3.62 3.25
C LEU A 315 21.63 -3.58 4.60
N GLU A 316 20.88 -3.32 5.67
CA GLU A 316 21.38 -3.31 7.05
C GLU A 316 20.53 -4.28 7.89
N GLY A 317 21.15 -5.29 8.48
CA GLY A 317 20.49 -6.23 9.40
C GLY A 317 20.12 -5.53 10.70
N GLY A 318 21.15 -5.10 11.43
CA GLY A 318 21.02 -4.26 12.62
C GLY A 318 21.47 -5.01 13.86
N SER A 319 20.58 -5.46 14.73
CA SER A 319 20.94 -6.26 15.90
C SER A 319 20.15 -7.55 15.97
N GLY A 320 20.82 -8.68 16.14
CA GLY A 320 20.23 -10.01 16.09
C GLY A 320 20.96 -10.84 15.05
N ASN A 321 20.55 -12.11 14.89
CA ASN A 321 21.17 -12.99 13.91
C ASN A 321 20.38 -12.94 12.61
N ASP A 322 20.86 -12.14 11.68
CA ASP A 322 20.15 -11.78 10.46
C ASP A 322 20.50 -12.69 9.28
N ARG A 323 19.60 -12.73 8.30
CA ARG A 323 19.84 -13.35 6.99
C ARG A 323 19.63 -12.31 5.91
N ILE A 324 20.70 -11.91 5.24
CA ILE A 324 20.69 -10.85 4.25
C ILE A 324 21.12 -11.43 2.90
N TYR A 325 20.27 -11.25 1.90
CA TYR A 325 20.51 -11.67 0.51
C TYR A 325 20.42 -10.44 -0.39
N GLY A 326 21.55 -9.97 -0.93
CA GLY A 326 21.61 -8.89 -1.93
C GLY A 326 20.83 -9.26 -3.19
N GLN A 327 21.18 -10.41 -3.75
CA GLN A 327 20.65 -10.99 -4.98
C GLN A 327 21.25 -10.38 -6.25
N SER A 328 20.56 -9.52 -6.99
CA SER A 328 21.03 -9.06 -8.31
C SER A 328 21.35 -7.58 -8.31
N GLY A 329 22.61 -7.24 -8.59
CA GLY A 329 23.07 -5.87 -8.66
C GLY A 329 24.31 -5.68 -7.80
N ASN A 330 24.78 -4.45 -7.66
CA ASN A 330 25.94 -4.16 -6.84
C ASN A 330 25.47 -3.71 -5.47
N ASP A 331 25.41 -4.64 -4.53
CA ASP A 331 24.79 -4.43 -3.24
C ASP A 331 25.80 -4.01 -2.18
N PHE A 332 25.28 -3.27 -1.20
CA PHE A 332 26.00 -2.86 -0.01
C PHE A 332 25.34 -3.49 1.20
N ILE A 333 26.05 -4.40 1.88
CA ILE A 333 25.50 -5.19 2.98
C ILE A 333 26.27 -4.88 4.27
N ASP A 334 25.54 -4.52 5.31
CA ASP A 334 26.00 -4.44 6.69
C ASP A 334 25.15 -5.41 7.54
N GLY A 335 25.79 -6.45 8.08
CA GLY A 335 25.12 -7.41 8.97
C GLY A 335 24.68 -6.77 10.28
N GLY A 336 25.43 -5.80 10.77
CA GLY A 336 25.28 -5.26 12.11
C GLY A 336 25.76 -6.23 13.20
N PHE A 337 25.19 -6.12 14.38
CA PHE A 337 25.56 -6.94 15.54
C PHE A 337 24.83 -8.28 15.54
N GLY A 338 25.57 -9.38 15.51
CA GLY A 338 25.00 -10.70 15.68
C GLY A 338 25.89 -11.77 15.08
N LEU A 339 25.32 -12.95 14.85
CA LEU A 339 25.92 -13.97 14.00
C LEU A 339 25.08 -14.06 12.72
N ASP A 340 25.53 -13.37 11.69
CA ASP A 340 24.75 -13.11 10.49
C ASP A 340 25.10 -14.06 9.34
N TYR A 341 24.13 -14.30 8.48
CA TYR A 341 24.35 -14.89 7.17
C TYR A 341 24.16 -13.80 6.12
N MET A 342 25.22 -13.52 5.37
CA MET A 342 25.26 -12.47 4.35
C MET A 342 25.69 -13.08 3.02
N ASP A 343 24.88 -12.83 1.99
CA ASP A 343 25.10 -13.29 0.62
C ASP A 343 24.90 -12.11 -0.32
N GLY A 344 25.99 -11.60 -0.92
CA GLY A 344 25.93 -10.50 -1.89
C GLY A 344 25.15 -10.91 -3.14
N GLY A 345 25.37 -12.14 -3.61
CA GLY A 345 24.68 -12.70 -4.75
C GLY A 345 25.47 -12.48 -6.04
N SER A 346 24.86 -11.79 -7.00
CA SER A 346 25.41 -11.56 -8.33
C SER A 346 25.60 -10.07 -8.58
N GLY A 347 26.81 -9.69 -8.97
CA GLY A 347 27.18 -8.31 -9.21
C GLY A 347 28.56 -8.07 -8.66
N ILE A 348 28.83 -6.83 -8.24
CA ILE A 348 30.03 -6.47 -7.48
C ILE A 348 29.55 -5.97 -6.13
N ASP A 349 29.61 -6.87 -5.14
CA ASP A 349 29.00 -6.66 -3.85
C ASP A 349 30.01 -6.19 -2.81
N THR A 350 29.53 -5.38 -1.87
CA THR A 350 30.34 -4.79 -0.81
C THR A 350 29.82 -5.19 0.56
N LEU A 351 30.66 -5.89 1.31
CA LEU A 351 30.46 -6.11 2.74
C LEU A 351 31.04 -4.93 3.52
N ASP A 352 30.23 -4.30 4.36
CA ASP A 352 30.66 -3.24 5.28
C ASP A 352 30.57 -3.72 6.73
N VAL A 353 31.74 -3.83 7.37
CA VAL A 353 31.87 -4.15 8.79
C VAL A 353 32.65 -3.04 9.52
N ARG A 354 32.66 -1.81 8.99
CA ARG A 354 33.36 -0.66 9.60
C ARG A 354 32.82 -0.28 10.97
N PHE A 355 31.60 -0.70 11.33
CA PHE A 355 31.07 -0.51 12.68
C PHE A 355 31.86 -1.31 13.74
N TRP A 356 32.50 -2.41 13.34
CA TRP A 356 33.25 -3.29 14.23
C TRP A 356 34.69 -2.80 14.40
N ASN A 357 35.07 -2.48 15.65
CA ASN A 357 36.39 -1.90 15.96
C ASN A 357 37.37 -2.89 16.61
N SER A 358 37.03 -4.18 16.64
CA SER A 358 37.94 -5.26 17.04
C SER A 358 38.36 -6.07 15.82
N THR A 359 39.24 -7.06 15.98
CA THR A 359 39.67 -7.93 14.88
C THR A 359 38.48 -8.59 14.18
N TYR A 360 38.39 -8.37 12.87
CA TYR A 360 37.54 -9.10 11.95
C TYR A 360 38.41 -9.94 11.01
N GLU A 361 38.20 -11.25 11.00
CA GLU A 361 38.84 -12.13 10.01
C GLU A 361 37.80 -12.63 9.03
N LEU A 362 38.06 -12.53 7.73
CA LEU A 362 37.20 -13.05 6.67
C LEU A 362 38.03 -13.74 5.60
N ASN A 363 37.60 -14.94 5.22
CA ASN A 363 38.06 -15.61 4.01
C ASN A 363 36.95 -15.60 2.97
N MET A 364 37.04 -14.70 1.99
CA MET A 364 36.02 -14.49 0.95
C MET A 364 35.86 -15.70 0.00
N VAL A 365 36.82 -16.62 -0.05
CA VAL A 365 36.71 -17.87 -0.83
C VAL A 365 35.80 -18.89 -0.14
N THR A 366 35.85 -18.96 1.19
CA THR A 366 35.06 -19.92 1.99
C THR A 366 33.83 -19.30 2.65
N GLY A 367 33.78 -17.97 2.68
CA GLY A 367 32.82 -17.15 3.40
C GLY A 367 32.88 -17.24 4.93
N LYS A 368 33.91 -17.87 5.49
CA LYS A 368 34.06 -18.02 6.94
C LYS A 368 34.67 -16.79 7.58
N THR A 369 34.18 -16.46 8.77
CA THR A 369 34.72 -15.40 9.62
C THR A 369 35.34 -15.97 10.89
N ASN A 370 35.96 -15.13 11.72
CA ASN A 370 36.42 -15.53 13.07
C ASN A 370 35.26 -15.75 14.06
N PHE A 371 34.02 -15.43 13.69
CA PHE A 371 32.84 -15.66 14.51
C PHE A 371 32.14 -16.96 14.09
N ALA A 372 32.16 -17.96 14.96
CA ALA A 372 31.56 -19.25 14.69
C ALA A 372 30.03 -19.12 14.51
N GLY A 373 29.54 -19.32 13.29
CA GLY A 373 28.12 -19.22 12.94
C GLY A 373 27.78 -18.03 12.05
N GLU A 374 28.69 -17.07 11.90
CA GLU A 374 28.59 -15.99 10.93
C GLU A 374 29.18 -16.44 9.58
N THR A 375 28.61 -15.95 8.47
CA THR A 375 29.04 -16.27 7.11
C THR A 375 28.82 -15.09 6.18
N ALA A 376 29.82 -14.77 5.36
CA ALA A 376 29.74 -13.75 4.32
C ALA A 376 30.25 -14.31 2.99
N ILE A 377 29.36 -14.60 2.06
CA ILE A 377 29.69 -15.18 0.74
C ILE A 377 29.33 -14.24 -0.40
N ASN A 378 29.95 -14.49 -1.56
CA ASN A 378 29.69 -13.75 -2.80
C ASN A 378 29.90 -12.24 -2.62
N PHE A 379 31.08 -11.86 -2.13
CA PHE A 379 31.52 -10.47 -2.02
C PHE A 379 32.81 -10.27 -2.81
N GLU A 380 32.88 -9.17 -3.53
CA GLU A 380 34.09 -8.71 -4.22
C GLU A 380 34.82 -7.65 -3.40
N ASN A 381 34.06 -6.86 -2.64
CA ASN A 381 34.59 -5.74 -1.86
C ASN A 381 34.31 -5.93 -0.36
N VAL A 382 35.25 -5.51 0.48
CA VAL A 382 35.12 -5.56 1.94
C VAL A 382 35.71 -4.29 2.56
N TYR A 383 34.94 -3.66 3.45
CA TYR A 383 35.38 -2.55 4.28
C TYR A 383 35.37 -2.94 5.76
N THR A 384 36.52 -2.84 6.43
CA THR A 384 36.65 -3.18 7.86
C THR A 384 36.96 -1.96 8.73
N GLY A 385 36.71 -2.09 10.03
CA GLY A 385 36.92 -1.02 11.01
C GLY A 385 38.36 -0.93 11.51
N ASN A 386 38.56 -0.41 12.72
CA ASN A 386 39.90 -0.12 13.28
C ASN A 386 40.58 -1.32 13.96
N GLY A 387 40.10 -2.54 13.70
CA GLY A 387 40.62 -3.77 14.28
C GLY A 387 42.00 -4.11 13.73
N ASN A 388 42.65 -5.14 14.28
CA ASN A 388 43.76 -5.78 13.57
C ASN A 388 43.13 -6.83 12.66
N ASP A 389 42.79 -6.46 11.44
CA ASP A 389 41.91 -7.27 10.59
C ASP A 389 42.69 -8.22 9.68
N LYS A 390 42.06 -9.34 9.30
CA LYS A 390 42.67 -10.33 8.41
C LYS A 390 41.73 -10.74 7.30
N ILE A 391 41.99 -10.27 6.09
CA ILE A 391 41.11 -10.49 4.94
C ILE A 391 41.83 -11.32 3.88
N THR A 392 41.21 -12.42 3.46
CA THR A 392 41.64 -13.22 2.31
C THR A 392 40.66 -13.01 1.16
N GLY A 393 41.12 -12.35 0.09
CA GLY A 393 40.40 -12.13 -1.15
C GLY A 393 40.20 -13.41 -1.98
N THR A 394 39.43 -13.28 -3.05
CA THR A 394 39.17 -14.32 -4.04
C THR A 394 40.18 -14.24 -5.20
N ALA A 395 40.11 -15.15 -6.17
CA ALA A 395 40.90 -15.03 -7.41
C ALA A 395 40.39 -13.92 -8.35
N GLY A 396 39.23 -13.31 -8.02
CA GLY A 396 38.63 -12.23 -8.78
C GLY A 396 39.24 -10.87 -8.44
N ASN A 397 38.71 -9.82 -9.06
CA ASN A 397 39.06 -8.46 -8.67
C ASN A 397 38.43 -8.14 -7.31
N ASN A 398 39.25 -7.81 -6.32
CA ASN A 398 38.78 -7.40 -5.01
C ASN A 398 39.13 -5.95 -4.69
N LEU A 399 38.22 -5.25 -4.00
CA LEU A 399 38.51 -4.00 -3.30
C LEU A 399 38.44 -4.25 -1.79
N ILE A 400 39.60 -4.31 -1.15
CA ILE A 400 39.70 -4.51 0.30
C ILE A 400 40.24 -3.21 0.92
N SER A 401 39.44 -2.59 1.78
CA SER A 401 39.83 -1.41 2.55
C SER A 401 39.72 -1.70 4.03
N THR A 402 40.85 -1.67 4.73
CA THR A 402 40.91 -1.75 6.19
C THR A 402 41.15 -0.35 6.76
N ALA A 403 40.67 -0.07 7.97
CA ALA A 403 40.84 1.25 8.58
C ALA A 403 42.16 1.31 9.39
N GLY A 404 42.13 1.82 10.63
CA GLY A 404 43.30 1.75 11.51
C GLY A 404 43.58 0.32 11.99
N GLY A 405 44.74 0.11 12.62
CA GLY A 405 45.12 -1.20 13.15
C GLY A 405 46.29 -1.83 12.39
N ASN A 406 46.69 -3.03 12.82
CA ASN A 406 47.72 -3.83 12.18
C ASN A 406 47.06 -4.88 11.30
N ASP A 407 46.73 -4.50 10.07
CA ASP A 407 45.96 -5.34 9.16
C ASP A 407 46.83 -6.29 8.33
N THR A 408 46.25 -7.43 7.98
CA THR A 408 46.84 -8.41 7.07
C THR A 408 45.88 -8.70 5.93
N ILE A 409 46.29 -8.39 4.69
CA ILE A 409 45.49 -8.63 3.49
C ILE A 409 46.20 -9.65 2.60
N TYR A 410 45.50 -10.74 2.28
CA TYR A 410 45.90 -11.71 1.26
C TYR A 410 45.01 -11.51 0.05
N GLY A 411 45.50 -10.86 -1.00
CA GLY A 411 44.69 -10.43 -2.17
C GLY A 411 44.16 -11.54 -3.09
N GLY A 412 44.26 -12.81 -2.72
CA GLY A 412 43.96 -13.95 -3.60
C GLY A 412 45.06 -14.23 -4.63
N ALA A 413 44.96 -15.35 -5.35
CA ALA A 413 45.92 -15.81 -6.36
C ALA A 413 45.28 -15.92 -7.73
#